data_AF-X1C2P7-F1
#
_entry.id   AF-X1C2P7-F1
#
_cell.length_a   1.000
_cell.length_b   1.000
_cell.length_c   1.000
_cell.angle_alpha   90.00
_cell.angle_beta   90.00
_cell.angle_gamma   90.00
#
_symmetry.space_group_name_H-M   'P 1'
#
loop_
_entity.id
_entity.type
_entity.pdbx_description
1 polymer ?
#
loop_
_entity_poly.entity_id
_entity_poly.type
_entity_poly.pdbx_seq_one_letter_code
_entity_poly.pdbx_strand_id
1 'polypeptide(L)'
;MRDTRNKFYEEVILAGFGGQGIMLAGKLLAQTAMKAGKEVTYMPSYGAEVRGGTAKCMIIVAEGKIASPLVGRPDSLIVMNKASLNKYASHLKAAGLLVMNSSLIKNAPQLDETIDVLAV
;
A
#
# COMPACT_ATOMS: atom_id res chain seq x y z
N MET A 1 -1.10 7.65 20.15
CA MET A 1 -0.37 6.97 21.25
C MET A 1 -0.08 5.55 20.79
N ARG A 2 1.11 5.29 20.20
CA ARG A 2 1.55 3.93 19.82
C ARG A 2 2.11 3.26 21.08
N ASP A 3 1.50 2.16 21.50
CA ASP A 3 2.07 1.25 22.50
C ASP A 3 3.29 0.57 21.87
N THR A 4 4.49 0.85 22.39
CA THR A 4 5.80 0.51 21.82
C THR A 4 6.31 -0.88 22.22
N ARG A 5 5.43 -1.78 22.65
CA ARG A 5 5.79 -3.18 22.88
C ARG A 5 5.79 -3.94 21.55
N ASN A 6 6.90 -3.85 20.81
CA ASN A 6 7.41 -4.81 19.83
C ASN A 6 6.37 -5.79 19.21
N LYS A 7 5.36 -5.25 18.53
CA LYS A 7 4.31 -6.01 17.87
C LYS A 7 4.26 -5.61 16.41
N PHE A 8 4.20 -6.60 15.53
CA PHE A 8 4.14 -6.37 14.09
C PHE A 8 2.97 -5.45 13.75
N TYR A 9 3.25 -4.36 13.02
CA TYR A 9 2.27 -3.36 12.57
C TYR A 9 2.74 -2.77 11.25
N GLU A 10 2.05 -3.11 10.17
CA GLU A 10 2.43 -2.77 8.80
C GLU A 10 1.30 -1.98 8.13
N GLU A 11 1.60 -0.75 7.73
CA GLU A 11 0.68 0.11 6.97
C GLU A 11 1.01 0.05 5.48
N VAL A 12 0.05 -0.40 4.66
CA VAL A 12 0.24 -0.62 3.23
C VAL A 12 -0.70 0.24 2.41
N ILE A 13 -0.19 0.88 1.36
CA ILE A 13 -1.00 1.47 0.30
C ILE A 13 -0.76 0.71 -1.00
N LEU A 14 -1.84 0.17 -1.59
CA LEU A 14 -1.85 -0.32 -2.97
C LEU A 14 -2.56 0.71 -3.85
N ALA A 15 -1.96 1.11 -4.96
CA ALA A 15 -2.55 2.11 -5.85
C ALA A 15 -2.31 1.82 -7.33
N GLY A 16 -3.32 2.14 -8.14
CA GLY A 16 -3.28 1.99 -9.59
C GLY A 16 -4.54 2.52 -10.27
N PHE A 17 -4.80 2.02 -11.46
CA PHE A 17 -6.04 2.25 -12.20
C PHE A 17 -6.96 1.03 -12.11
N GLY A 18 -8.26 1.26 -12.30
CA GLY A 18 -9.24 0.20 -12.47
C GLY A 18 -8.79 -0.80 -13.55
N GLY A 19 -8.89 -2.10 -13.24
CA GLY A 19 -8.43 -3.19 -14.10
C GLY A 19 -7.00 -3.68 -13.83
N GLN A 20 -6.19 -2.98 -13.03
CA GLN A 20 -4.82 -3.42 -12.67
C GLN A 20 -4.77 -4.39 -11.47
N GLY A 21 -5.91 -4.90 -11.01
CA GLY A 21 -5.97 -5.88 -9.92
C GLY A 21 -5.80 -5.31 -8.50
N ILE A 22 -5.84 -3.99 -8.30
CA ILE A 22 -5.59 -3.33 -7.00
C ILE A 22 -6.50 -3.89 -5.88
N MET A 23 -7.80 -4.00 -6.14
CA MET A 23 -8.76 -4.53 -5.16
C MET A 23 -8.55 -6.01 -4.88
N LEU A 24 -8.22 -6.79 -5.91
CA LEU A 24 -7.96 -8.22 -5.78
C LEU A 24 -6.71 -8.46 -4.93
N ALA A 25 -5.60 -7.79 -5.26
CA ALA A 25 -4.36 -7.89 -4.51
C ALA A 25 -4.54 -7.47 -3.05
N GLY A 26 -5.26 -6.37 -2.81
CA GLY A 26 -5.53 -5.92 -1.44
C GLY A 26 -6.40 -6.90 -0.65
N LYS A 27 -7.43 -7.48 -1.29
CA LYS A 27 -8.28 -8.50 -0.67
C LYS A 27 -7.50 -9.77 -0.35
N LEU A 28 -6.64 -10.23 -1.27
CA LEU A 28 -5.79 -11.40 -1.06
C LEU A 28 -4.81 -11.18 0.10
N LEU A 29 -4.16 -10.01 0.17
CA LEU A 29 -3.29 -9.66 1.29
C LEU A 29 -4.04 -9.69 2.61
N ALA A 30 -5.20 -9.03 2.67
CA ALA A 30 -6.03 -9.00 3.87
C ALA A 30 -6.50 -10.39 4.30
N GLN A 31 -6.99 -11.21 3.36
CA GLN A 31 -7.44 -12.56 3.65
C GLN A 31 -6.30 -13.48 4.12
N THR A 32 -5.11 -13.34 3.54
CA THR A 32 -3.94 -14.14 3.92
C THR A 32 -3.45 -13.74 5.31
N ALA A 33 -3.40 -12.43 5.60
CA ALA A 33 -3.05 -11.93 6.93
C ALA A 33 -4.05 -12.37 8.01
N MET A 34 -5.37 -12.33 7.73
CA MET A 34 -6.38 -12.87 8.63
C MET A 34 -6.20 -14.37 8.87
N LYS A 35 -5.91 -15.16 7.83
CA LYS A 35 -5.60 -16.59 7.97
C LYS A 35 -4.33 -16.86 8.79
N ALA A 36 -3.39 -15.93 8.80
CA ALA A 36 -2.19 -15.98 9.63
C ALA A 36 -2.43 -15.49 11.09
N GLY A 37 -3.68 -15.25 11.48
CA GLY A 37 -4.05 -14.82 12.84
C GLY A 37 -3.73 -13.36 13.15
N LYS A 38 -3.56 -12.51 12.13
CA LYS A 38 -3.34 -11.07 12.31
C LYS A 38 -4.67 -10.30 12.24
N GLU A 39 -4.72 -9.18 12.95
CA GLU A 39 -5.76 -8.16 12.82
C GLU A 39 -5.54 -7.37 11.54
N VAL A 40 -6.61 -7.09 10.80
CA VAL A 40 -6.52 -6.43 9.49
C VAL A 40 -7.62 -5.40 9.30
N THR A 41 -7.27 -4.23 8.78
CA THR A 41 -8.24 -3.32 8.17
C THR A 41 -8.04 -3.27 6.65
N TYR A 42 -9.13 -3.30 5.90
CA TYR A 42 -9.14 -3.19 4.45
C TYR A 42 -10.06 -2.03 4.05
N MET A 43 -9.47 -0.94 3.53
CA MET A 43 -10.18 0.28 3.16
C MET A 43 -9.97 0.58 1.67
N PRO A 44 -10.83 0.04 0.79
CA PRO A 44 -10.78 0.31 -0.64
C PRO A 44 -11.35 1.70 -0.96
N SER A 45 -10.82 2.33 -1.99
CA SER A 45 -11.29 3.59 -2.55
C SER A 45 -11.09 3.54 -4.06
N TYR A 46 -12.16 3.76 -4.80
CA TYR A 46 -12.13 3.78 -6.25
C TYR A 46 -13.01 4.91 -6.77
N GLY A 47 -12.63 5.48 -7.91
CA GLY A 47 -13.41 6.51 -8.57
C GLY A 47 -14.71 5.95 -9.17
N ALA A 48 -15.67 6.83 -9.45
CA ALA A 48 -16.95 6.46 -10.06
C ALA A 48 -16.81 6.01 -11.53
N GLU A 49 -15.62 6.16 -12.13
CA GLU A 49 -15.37 5.84 -13.51
C GLU A 49 -15.28 4.32 -13.74
N VAL A 50 -16.08 3.83 -14.69
CA VAL A 50 -16.20 2.41 -15.03
C VAL A 50 -14.91 1.81 -15.62
N ARG A 51 -13.98 2.64 -16.11
CA ARG A 51 -12.67 2.24 -16.66
C ARG A 51 -11.65 3.37 -16.52
N GLY A 52 -10.40 3.03 -16.18
CA GLY A 52 -9.29 4.00 -16.09
C GLY A 52 -9.35 4.93 -14.87
N GLY A 53 -10.41 4.86 -14.05
CA GLY A 53 -10.50 5.56 -12.77
C GLY A 53 -9.42 5.12 -11.80
N THR A 54 -9.14 5.97 -10.81
CA THR A 54 -8.15 5.65 -9.78
C THR A 54 -8.67 4.56 -8.86
N ALA A 55 -7.82 3.60 -8.52
CA ALA A 55 -8.10 2.56 -7.54
C ALA A 55 -6.99 2.59 -6.47
N LYS A 56 -7.38 2.64 -5.21
CA LYS A 56 -6.49 2.64 -4.05
C LYS A 56 -7.04 1.72 -2.98
N CYS A 57 -6.18 0.98 -2.31
CA CYS A 57 -6.53 0.28 -1.08
C CYS A 57 -5.54 0.65 0.01
N MET A 58 -6.06 1.07 1.16
CA MET A 58 -5.29 1.20 2.39
C MET A 58 -5.51 -0.07 3.22
N ILE A 59 -4.43 -0.70 3.63
CA ILE A 59 -4.45 -1.96 4.35
C ILE A 59 -3.54 -1.81 5.56
N ILE A 60 -3.99 -2.27 6.71
CA ILE A 60 -3.16 -2.31 7.92
C ILE A 60 -3.19 -3.75 8.40
N VAL A 61 -2.02 -4.31 8.67
CA VAL A 61 -1.86 -5.65 9.25
C VAL A 61 -1.15 -5.52 10.58
N ALA A 62 -1.73 -6.06 11.64
CA ALA A 62 -1.20 -5.92 12.98
C ALA A 62 -1.34 -7.20 13.82
N GLU A 63 -0.48 -7.37 14.81
CA GLU A 63 -0.64 -8.38 15.88
C GLU A 63 -1.62 -7.97 16.97
N GLY A 64 -2.03 -6.70 16.98
CA GLY A 64 -2.94 -6.15 17.97
C GLY A 64 -4.05 -5.33 17.34
N LYS A 65 -4.93 -4.80 18.19
CA LYS A 65 -6.08 -4.01 17.75
C LYS A 65 -5.65 -2.81 16.92
N ILE A 66 -6.34 -2.60 15.80
CA ILE A 66 -6.14 -1.47 14.91
C ILE A 66 -7.12 -0.36 15.30
N ALA A 67 -6.61 0.82 15.66
CA ALA A 67 -7.43 1.94 16.12
C ALA A 67 -8.10 2.73 14.98
N SER A 68 -7.48 2.76 13.80
CA SER A 68 -7.97 3.49 12.63
C SER A 68 -7.55 2.78 11.35
N PRO A 69 -8.44 2.68 10.33
CA PRO A 69 -8.12 2.08 9.03
C PRO A 69 -7.41 3.04 8.05
N LEU A 70 -7.20 4.30 8.44
CA LEU A 70 -6.61 5.33 7.57
C LEU A 70 -5.09 5.27 7.59
N VAL A 71 -4.46 5.13 6.42
CA VAL A 71 -2.99 5.14 6.27
C VAL A 71 -2.53 6.48 5.70
N GLY A 72 -1.86 7.28 6.53
CA GLY A 72 -1.27 8.56 6.10
C GLY A 72 0.11 8.39 5.46
N ARG A 73 1.01 7.70 6.16
CA ARG A 73 2.39 7.43 5.74
C ARG A 73 2.63 5.92 5.78
N PRO A 74 2.55 5.21 4.65
CA PRO A 74 2.71 3.75 4.65
C PRO A 74 4.15 3.33 4.99
N ASP A 75 4.28 2.14 5.55
CA ASP A 75 5.54 1.39 5.64
C ASP A 75 5.83 0.72 4.28
N SER A 76 4.80 0.22 3.60
CA SER A 76 4.89 -0.37 2.26
C SER A 76 3.95 0.30 1.24
N LEU A 77 4.50 0.65 0.07
CA LEU A 77 3.77 1.24 -1.04
C LEU A 77 3.88 0.35 -2.29
N ILE A 78 2.74 -0.07 -2.83
CA ILE A 78 2.67 -0.87 -4.06
C ILE A 78 1.95 -0.05 -5.13
N VAL A 79 2.63 0.24 -6.24
CA VAL A 79 2.12 1.11 -7.31
C VAL A 79 2.17 0.44 -8.68
N MET A 80 1.02 0.43 -9.35
CA MET A 80 0.85 -0.20 -10.67
C MET A 80 0.91 0.79 -11.84
N ASN A 81 1.02 2.09 -11.58
CA ASN A 81 1.17 3.11 -12.62
C ASN A 81 1.93 4.35 -12.13
N LYS A 82 2.40 5.15 -13.08
CA LYS A 82 3.18 6.37 -12.82
C LYS A 82 2.40 7.45 -12.06
N ALA A 83 1.10 7.59 -12.30
CA ALA A 83 0.27 8.59 -11.61
C ALA A 83 0.17 8.30 -10.11
N SER A 84 0.05 7.02 -9.75
CA SER A 84 -0.01 6.55 -8.36
C SER A 84 1.34 6.70 -7.67
N LEU A 85 2.43 6.37 -8.36
CA LEU A 85 3.79 6.61 -7.88
C LEU A 85 3.98 8.09 -7.53
N ASN A 86 3.72 9.00 -8.48
CA ASN A 86 3.87 10.44 -8.24
C ASN A 86 3.00 10.96 -7.09
N LYS A 87 1.82 10.36 -6.90
CA LYS A 87 0.86 10.79 -5.88
C LYS A 87 1.22 10.34 -4.47
N TYR A 88 1.81 9.16 -4.31
CA TYR A 88 1.99 8.53 -2.99
C TYR A 88 3.45 8.32 -2.57
N ALA A 89 4.42 8.43 -3.48
CA ALA A 89 5.81 8.14 -3.14
C ALA A 89 6.36 9.07 -2.03
N SER A 90 5.94 10.32 -1.98
CA SER A 90 6.32 11.26 -0.92
C SER A 90 5.70 10.95 0.45
N HIS A 91 4.69 10.08 0.50
CA HIS A 91 4.04 9.69 1.75
C HIS A 91 4.76 8.50 2.41
N LEU A 92 5.54 7.73 1.65
CA LEU A 92 6.29 6.57 2.14
C LEU A 92 7.21 6.99 3.29
N LYS A 93 7.27 6.17 4.34
CA LYS A 93 8.19 6.39 5.46
C LYS A 93 9.64 6.15 5.01
N ALA A 94 10.58 6.77 5.73
CA ALA A 94 11.99 6.40 5.63
C ALA A 94 12.15 4.92 6.00
N ALA A 95 13.08 4.23 5.32
CA ALA A 95 13.23 2.77 5.42
C ALA A 95 11.97 1.95 5.02
N GLY A 96 11.04 2.56 4.29
CA GLY A 96 9.87 1.87 3.75
C GLY A 96 10.18 1.08 2.48
N LEU A 97 9.24 0.23 2.08
CA LEU A 97 9.31 -0.57 0.86
C LEU A 97 8.46 0.03 -0.26
N LEU A 98 9.03 0.22 -1.44
CA LEU A 98 8.33 0.60 -2.66
C LEU A 98 8.35 -0.55 -3.66
N VAL A 99 7.18 -1.13 -3.94
CA VAL A 99 7.00 -2.10 -5.03
C VAL A 99 6.36 -1.38 -6.22
N MET A 100 7.00 -1.43 -7.39
CA MET A 100 6.50 -0.75 -8.60
C MET A 100 6.45 -1.68 -9.81
N ASN A 101 5.44 -1.50 -10.66
CA ASN A 101 5.34 -2.21 -11.94
C ASN A 101 6.29 -1.59 -12.99
N SER A 102 7.42 -2.23 -13.23
CA SER A 102 8.50 -1.85 -14.16
C SER A 102 8.08 -1.85 -15.64
N SER A 103 7.05 -2.63 -15.99
CA SER A 103 6.51 -2.65 -17.36
C SER A 103 5.81 -1.33 -17.70
N LEU A 104 5.18 -0.69 -16.71
CA LEU A 104 4.42 0.56 -16.87
C LEU A 104 5.13 1.80 -16.30
N ILE A 105 6.09 1.61 -15.41
CA ILE A 105 6.85 2.67 -14.73
C ILE A 105 8.31 2.50 -15.11
N LYS A 106 8.82 3.38 -15.99
CA LYS A 106 10.21 3.31 -16.48
C LYS A 106 11.22 4.00 -15.59
N ASN A 107 10.80 5.04 -14.86
CA ASN A 107 11.68 5.83 -14.01
C ASN A 107 11.13 5.80 -12.59
N ALA A 108 11.92 5.27 -11.66
CA ALA A 108 11.69 5.46 -10.25
C ALA A 108 11.83 6.97 -9.92
N PRO A 109 11.03 7.52 -9.00
CA PRO A 109 11.21 8.89 -8.56
C PRO A 109 12.49 9.00 -7.73
N GLN A 110 13.05 10.20 -7.64
CA GLN A 110 14.13 10.47 -6.69
C GLN A 110 13.55 10.36 -5.28
N LEU A 111 13.91 9.29 -4.58
CA LEU A 111 13.45 8.98 -3.23
C LEU A 111 14.61 9.07 -2.25
N ASP A 112 14.26 9.10 -0.98
CA ASP A 112 15.23 8.94 0.11
C ASP A 112 16.01 7.64 -0.10
N GLU A 113 17.34 7.68 0.07
CA GLU A 113 18.24 6.54 -0.12
C GLU A 113 17.92 5.37 0.82
N THR A 114 17.19 5.64 1.91
CA THR A 114 16.75 4.61 2.85
C THR A 114 15.60 3.74 2.34
N ILE A 115 14.87 4.18 1.29
CA ILE A 115 13.72 3.43 0.76
C ILE A 115 14.20 2.25 -0.08
N ASP A 116 13.72 1.05 0.24
CA ASP A 116 13.95 -0.14 -0.57
C ASP A 116 13.01 -0.14 -1.78
N VAL A 117 13.55 -0.36 -2.98
CA VAL A 117 12.80 -0.27 -4.24
C VAL A 117 12.83 -1.61 -4.96
N LEU A 118 11.67 -2.24 -5.06
CA LEU A 118 11.45 -3.46 -5.82
C LEU A 118 10.65 -3.16 -7.10
N ALA A 119 11.32 -3.20 -8.24
CA ALA A 119 10.68 -3.07 -9.55
C ALA A 119 10.37 -4.47 -10.13
N VAL A 120 9.09 -4.78 -10.34
CA VAL A 120 8.57 -6.08 -10.81
C VAL A 120 7.93 -5.97 -12.19
#